data_AF-A0AA38HZW5-F1
#
_entry.id   AF-A0AA38HZW5-F1
#
_cell.length_a   1.000
_cell.length_b   1.000
_cell.length_c   1.000
_cell.angle_alpha   90.00
_cell.angle_beta   90.00
_cell.angle_gamma   90.00
#
_symmetry.space_group_name_H-M   'P 1'
#
loop_
_entity.id
_entity.type
_entity.pdbx_description
1 polymer ?
#
loop_
_entity_poly.entity_id
_entity_poly.type
_entity_poly.pdbx_seq_one_letter_code
_entity_poly.pdbx_strand_id
1 'polypeptide(L)'
;MMSLYLWRWEDRIIDTVKEFKYLGFKFTTTNTVKAHIRERRVKAIQIMGMVWSIGERIFGHDVRRRMKMFDSLVRSVFMYGVEIWGWKEYAEIEAVQEKYLRWMLGLRKETPGYIVREECKREKLRVYTGKRAVKYDERLKEREECRILYECWKEKKRKQGKNITRVDKDIIKDWDKHGWK
;
A
#
# COMPACT_ATOMS: atom_id res chain seq x y z
N MET A 1 -10.19 22.90 20.58
CA MET A 1 -9.06 23.86 20.44
C MET A 1 -9.27 24.57 19.12
N MET A 2 -9.83 25.79 19.17
CA MET A 2 -10.22 26.60 18.02
C MET A 2 -8.97 27.07 17.26
N SER A 3 -9.00 26.98 15.93
CA SER A 3 -7.98 27.56 15.03
C SER A 3 -7.97 29.08 15.18
N LEU A 4 -6.78 29.70 15.25
CA LEU A 4 -6.58 31.16 15.29
C LEU A 4 -6.74 31.83 13.91
N TYR A 5 -7.02 31.06 12.85
CA TYR A 5 -7.11 31.56 11.47
C TYR A 5 -8.46 31.14 10.85
N LEU A 6 -9.16 32.13 10.28
CA LEU A 6 -10.39 31.95 9.52
C LEU A 6 -10.05 31.87 8.03
N TRP A 7 -10.21 30.70 7.43
CA TRP A 7 -9.99 30.50 6.00
C TRP A 7 -11.27 30.80 5.24
N ARG A 8 -11.21 31.63 4.20
CA ARG A 8 -12.35 31.96 3.35
C ARG A 8 -12.03 31.63 1.90
N TRP A 9 -12.90 30.88 1.25
CA TRP A 9 -12.87 30.67 -0.19
C TRP A 9 -14.19 31.17 -0.77
N GLU A 10 -14.10 32.13 -1.69
CA GLU A 10 -15.26 32.89 -2.16
C GLU A 10 -16.05 33.44 -0.95
N ASP A 11 -17.30 33.00 -0.79
CA ASP A 11 -18.18 33.40 0.31
C ASP A 11 -18.34 32.36 1.41
N ARG A 12 -17.52 31.29 1.38
CA ARG A 12 -17.61 30.20 2.35
C ARG A 12 -16.42 30.19 3.29
N ILE A 13 -16.73 30.07 4.58
CA ILE A 13 -15.74 29.80 5.62
C ILE A 13 -15.36 28.32 5.50
N ILE A 14 -14.06 28.03 5.42
CA ILE A 14 -13.53 26.68 5.35
C ILE A 14 -13.19 26.21 6.76
N ASP A 15 -13.75 25.07 7.14
CA ASP A 15 -13.45 24.43 8.41
C ASP A 15 -12.02 23.89 8.45
N THR A 16 -11.28 24.28 9.50
CA THR A 16 -9.95 23.72 9.76
C THR A 16 -10.10 22.37 10.47
N VAL A 17 -9.90 21.28 9.73
CA VAL A 17 -9.98 19.92 10.26
C VAL A 17 -8.61 19.27 10.43
N LYS A 18 -8.46 18.40 11.43
CA LYS A 18 -7.20 17.65 11.68
C LYS A 18 -6.96 16.53 10.68
N GLU A 19 -8.04 15.93 10.20
CA GLU A 19 -8.03 14.87 9.20
C GLU A 19 -9.13 15.12 8.19
N PHE A 20 -8.82 14.90 6.91
CA PHE A 20 -9.82 14.94 5.85
C PHE A 20 -9.56 13.83 4.83
N LYS A 21 -10.59 13.49 4.07
CA LYS A 21 -10.52 12.45 3.05
C LYS A 21 -10.72 13.07 1.68
N TYR A 22 -9.76 12.84 0.79
CA TYR A 22 -9.79 13.34 -0.57
C TYR A 22 -9.57 12.18 -1.54
N LEU A 23 -10.52 11.99 -2.47
CA LEU A 23 -10.59 10.89 -3.45
C LEU A 23 -10.49 9.47 -2.90
N GLY A 24 -10.55 9.27 -1.57
CA GLY A 24 -10.34 7.97 -0.93
C GLY A 24 -9.01 7.85 -0.17
N PHE A 25 -8.16 8.88 -0.24
CA PHE A 25 -6.95 9.02 0.55
C PHE A 25 -7.20 9.85 1.81
N LYS A 26 -6.59 9.47 2.93
CA LYS A 26 -6.72 10.21 4.21
C LYS A 26 -5.50 11.08 4.42
N PHE A 27 -5.73 12.36 4.54
CA PHE A 27 -4.72 13.36 4.86
C PHE A 27 -4.85 13.77 6.32
N THR A 28 -3.71 13.98 6.95
CA THR A 28 -3.59 14.42 8.35
C THR A 28 -2.77 15.70 8.39
N THR A 29 -2.91 16.50 9.44
CA THR A 29 -2.14 17.76 9.61
C THR A 29 -0.62 17.53 9.56
N THR A 30 -0.15 16.38 10.03
CA THR A 30 1.27 15.99 9.99
C THR A 30 1.71 15.39 8.65
N ASN A 31 0.78 15.27 7.69
CA ASN A 31 0.94 14.60 6.40
C ASN A 31 1.50 13.17 6.53
N THR A 32 1.12 12.47 7.61
CA THR A 32 1.54 11.09 7.84
C THR A 32 0.58 10.11 7.19
N VAL A 33 1.13 9.12 6.48
CA VAL A 33 0.36 8.08 5.78
C VAL A 33 -0.28 7.06 6.74
N LYS A 34 0.14 7.03 8.01
CA LYS A 34 -0.29 6.02 8.99
C LYS A 34 -1.82 5.90 9.09
N ALA A 35 -2.53 7.03 9.11
CA ALA A 35 -4.00 7.02 9.17
C ALA A 35 -4.64 6.34 7.95
N HIS A 36 -4.09 6.59 6.75
CA HIS A 36 -4.51 5.93 5.53
C HIS A 36 -4.23 4.43 5.56
N ILE A 37 -3.02 4.03 5.95
CA ILE A 37 -2.64 2.60 6.06
C ILE A 37 -3.55 1.87 7.05
N ARG A 38 -3.85 2.48 8.20
CA ARG A 38 -4.76 1.90 9.20
C ARG A 38 -6.16 1.70 8.63
N GLU A 39 -6.72 2.68 7.91
CA GLU A 39 -8.02 2.52 7.25
C GLU A 39 -7.99 1.39 6.21
N ARG A 40 -6.94 1.32 5.40
CA ARG A 40 -6.76 0.26 4.38
C ARG A 40 -6.64 -1.11 5.01
N ARG A 41 -5.89 -1.23 6.12
CA ARG A 41 -5.78 -2.47 6.91
C ARG A 41 -7.14 -2.94 7.41
N VAL A 42 -7.94 -2.05 8.01
CA VAL A 42 -9.28 -2.41 8.52
C VAL A 42 -10.16 -2.93 7.39
N LYS A 43 -10.21 -2.23 6.26
CA LYS A 43 -10.96 -2.67 5.07
C LYS A 43 -10.46 -3.99 4.50
N ALA A 44 -9.15 -4.16 4.41
CA ALA A 44 -8.52 -5.39 3.93
C ALA A 44 -8.86 -6.58 4.84
N ILE A 45 -8.90 -6.41 6.16
CA ILE A 45 -9.29 -7.47 7.11
C ILE A 45 -10.76 -7.86 6.92
N GLN A 46 -11.65 -6.89 6.72
CA GLN A 46 -13.07 -7.15 6.46
C GLN A 46 -13.26 -7.96 5.16
N ILE A 47 -12.64 -7.51 4.07
CA ILE A 47 -12.68 -8.20 2.77
C ILE A 47 -12.04 -9.57 2.88
N MET A 48 -10.92 -9.70 3.60
CA MET A 48 -10.24 -10.98 3.83
C MET A 48 -11.14 -11.99 4.54
N GLY A 49 -11.97 -11.56 5.50
CA GLY A 49 -12.96 -12.44 6.14
C GLY A 49 -14.01 -12.96 5.15
N MET A 50 -14.49 -12.11 4.25
CA MET A 50 -15.41 -12.52 3.17
C MET A 50 -14.73 -13.47 2.18
N VAL A 51 -13.50 -13.15 1.76
CA VAL A 51 -12.67 -13.99 0.89
C VAL A 51 -12.43 -15.36 1.52
N TRP A 52 -12.17 -15.40 2.82
CA TRP A 52 -12.01 -16.65 3.57
C TRP A 52 -13.29 -17.50 3.51
N SER A 53 -14.44 -16.92 3.86
CA SER A 53 -15.72 -17.63 3.85
C SER A 53 -16.10 -18.16 2.45
N ILE A 54 -15.90 -17.35 1.39
CA ILE A 54 -16.16 -17.78 0.02
C ILE A 54 -15.16 -18.86 -0.41
N GLY A 55 -13.88 -18.65 -0.09
CA GLY A 55 -12.81 -19.60 -0.41
C GLY A 55 -13.04 -20.97 0.24
N GLU A 56 -13.52 -20.99 1.48
CA GLU A 56 -13.88 -22.22 2.19
C GLU A 56 -15.00 -22.98 1.49
N ARG A 57 -16.09 -22.29 1.16
CA ARG A 57 -17.27 -22.93 0.57
C ARG A 57 -17.05 -23.42 -0.86
N ILE A 58 -16.26 -22.70 -1.65
CA ILE A 58 -16.14 -22.97 -3.10
C ILE A 58 -14.86 -23.74 -3.43
N PHE A 59 -13.74 -23.36 -2.83
CA PHE A 59 -12.42 -23.85 -3.25
C PHE A 59 -11.80 -24.86 -2.28
N GLY A 60 -12.36 -25.06 -1.08
CA GLY A 60 -11.87 -26.06 -0.13
C GLY A 60 -10.35 -25.95 0.05
N HIS A 61 -9.60 -27.03 -0.01
CA HIS A 61 -8.14 -26.99 0.17
C HIS A 61 -7.33 -26.51 -1.05
N ASP A 62 -7.95 -25.94 -2.10
CA ASP A 62 -7.22 -25.40 -3.24
C ASP A 62 -6.51 -24.07 -2.89
N VAL A 63 -5.26 -24.20 -2.48
CA VAL A 63 -4.34 -23.11 -2.15
C VAL A 63 -4.17 -22.12 -3.30
N ARG A 64 -4.07 -22.62 -4.55
CA ARG A 64 -3.77 -21.78 -5.71
C ARG A 64 -4.93 -20.84 -6.00
N ARG A 65 -6.17 -21.35 -5.99
CA ARG A 65 -7.38 -20.52 -6.21
C ARG A 65 -7.61 -19.55 -5.06
N ARG A 66 -7.40 -19.98 -3.81
CA ARG A 66 -7.48 -19.09 -2.63
C ARG A 66 -6.45 -17.97 -2.68
N MET A 67 -5.22 -18.25 -3.13
CA MET A 67 -4.21 -17.21 -3.30
C MET A 67 -4.62 -16.20 -4.37
N LYS A 68 -5.18 -16.67 -5.49
CA LYS A 68 -5.67 -15.81 -6.56
C LYS A 68 -6.77 -14.86 -6.05
N MET A 69 -7.68 -15.34 -5.20
CA MET A 69 -8.70 -14.47 -4.59
C MET A 69 -8.09 -13.40 -3.69
N PHE A 70 -7.11 -13.76 -2.86
CA PHE A 70 -6.40 -12.78 -2.02
C PHE A 70 -5.75 -11.70 -2.89
N ASP A 71 -5.13 -12.10 -4.00
CA ASP A 71 -4.46 -11.20 -4.92
C ASP A 71 -5.39 -10.27 -5.67
N SER A 72 -6.57 -10.75 -6.03
CA SER A 72 -7.56 -9.94 -6.72
C SER A 72 -8.29 -8.98 -5.76
N LEU A 73 -8.63 -9.43 -4.55
CA LEU A 73 -9.56 -8.72 -3.68
C LEU A 73 -8.90 -8.02 -2.49
N VAL A 74 -7.94 -8.66 -1.82
CA VAL A 74 -7.31 -8.08 -0.63
C VAL A 74 -6.13 -7.20 -1.02
N ARG A 75 -5.27 -7.69 -1.91
CA ARG A 75 -4.11 -6.92 -2.41
C ARG A 75 -4.55 -5.65 -3.13
N SER A 76 -5.65 -5.68 -3.88
CA SER A 76 -6.18 -4.50 -4.59
C SER A 76 -6.55 -3.35 -3.64
N VAL A 77 -7.03 -3.65 -2.43
CA VAL A 77 -7.29 -2.64 -1.38
C VAL A 77 -6.00 -1.92 -1.00
N PHE A 78 -4.91 -2.69 -0.83
CA PHE A 78 -3.59 -2.14 -0.54
C PHE A 78 -2.94 -1.48 -1.75
N MET A 79 -3.33 -1.80 -2.98
CA MET A 79 -2.75 -1.17 -4.16
C MET A 79 -3.22 0.27 -4.38
N TYR A 80 -4.25 0.71 -3.66
CA TYR A 80 -4.76 2.07 -3.76
C TYR A 80 -3.82 3.09 -3.10
N GLY A 81 -3.38 4.09 -3.88
CA GLY A 81 -2.53 5.19 -3.40
C GLY A 81 -1.07 4.78 -3.17
N VAL A 82 -0.66 3.61 -3.64
CA VAL A 82 0.70 3.07 -3.53
C VAL A 82 1.75 3.98 -4.14
N GLU A 83 1.37 4.77 -5.14
CA GLU A 83 2.22 5.78 -5.77
C GLU A 83 2.77 6.81 -4.76
N ILE A 84 1.99 7.06 -3.69
CA ILE A 84 2.33 8.00 -2.62
C ILE A 84 3.15 7.32 -1.51
N TRP A 85 2.77 6.12 -1.07
CA TRP A 85 3.33 5.49 0.13
C TRP A 85 4.12 4.19 -0.08
N GLY A 86 4.08 3.60 -1.28
CA GLY A 86 4.58 2.25 -1.60
C GLY A 86 6.09 2.04 -1.45
N TRP A 87 6.84 3.11 -1.23
CA TRP A 87 8.28 3.09 -0.97
C TRP A 87 8.67 2.61 0.43
N LYS A 88 7.71 2.56 1.37
CA LYS A 88 7.96 2.15 2.75
C LYS A 88 7.25 0.84 3.09
N GLU A 89 7.93 -0.02 3.84
CA GLU A 89 7.30 -1.19 4.45
C GLU A 89 6.38 -0.78 5.60
N TYR A 90 5.20 -1.39 5.63
CA TYR A 90 4.31 -1.30 6.77
C TYR A 90 4.07 -2.70 7.30
N ALA A 91 4.61 -2.99 8.49
CA ALA A 91 4.41 -4.27 9.18
C ALA A 91 2.92 -4.62 9.33
N GLU A 92 2.08 -3.60 9.49
CA GLU A 92 0.62 -3.71 9.52
C GLU A 92 0.00 -4.35 8.27
N ILE A 93 0.58 -4.09 7.09
CA ILE A 93 0.13 -4.63 5.80
C ILE A 93 0.65 -6.07 5.63
N GLU A 94 1.94 -6.28 5.90
CA GLU A 94 2.56 -7.61 5.84
C GLU A 94 1.89 -8.60 6.80
N ALA A 95 1.48 -8.13 7.99
CA ALA A 95 0.74 -8.94 8.95
C ALA A 95 -0.62 -9.44 8.41
N VAL A 96 -1.28 -8.70 7.51
CA VAL A 96 -2.54 -9.16 6.89
C VAL A 96 -2.26 -10.30 5.91
N GLN A 97 -1.20 -10.20 5.11
CA GLN A 97 -0.78 -11.28 4.23
C GLN A 97 -0.41 -12.53 5.03
N GLU A 98 0.46 -12.41 6.02
CA GLU A 98 0.88 -13.54 6.86
C GLU A 98 -0.31 -14.19 7.56
N LYS A 99 -1.25 -13.39 8.07
CA LYS A 99 -2.47 -13.89 8.71
C LYS A 99 -3.30 -14.74 7.73
N TYR A 100 -3.46 -14.28 6.49
CA TYR A 100 -4.18 -15.04 5.49
C TYR A 100 -3.49 -16.36 5.13
N LEU A 101 -2.16 -16.33 4.96
CA LEU A 101 -1.38 -17.53 4.66
C LEU A 101 -1.47 -18.56 5.80
N ARG A 102 -1.37 -18.12 7.06
CA ARG A 102 -1.55 -19.01 8.22
C ARG A 102 -2.94 -19.65 8.23
N TRP A 103 -4.00 -18.87 7.98
CA TRP A 103 -5.37 -19.41 7.89
C TRP A 103 -5.48 -20.48 6.81
N MET A 104 -5.00 -20.17 5.61
CA MET A 104 -5.09 -21.07 4.47
C MET A 104 -4.33 -22.39 4.66
N LEU A 105 -3.20 -22.37 5.38
CA LEU A 105 -2.44 -23.57 5.72
C LEU A 105 -2.88 -24.24 7.04
N GLY A 106 -3.86 -23.70 7.76
CA GLY A 106 -4.27 -24.23 9.07
C GLY A 106 -3.19 -24.09 10.16
N LEU A 107 -2.28 -23.13 10.02
CA LEU A 107 -1.16 -22.93 10.95
C LEU A 107 -1.57 -22.10 12.17
N ARG A 108 -0.89 -22.34 13.29
CA ARG A 108 -1.09 -21.57 14.52
C ARG A 108 -0.62 -20.12 14.33
N LYS A 109 -1.18 -19.20 15.11
CA LYS A 109 -0.86 -17.75 15.04
C LYS A 109 0.60 -17.45 15.37
N GLU A 110 1.25 -18.31 16.14
CA GLU A 110 2.64 -18.18 16.60
C GLU A 110 3.65 -18.53 15.49
N THR A 111 3.24 -19.18 14.40
CA THR A 111 4.17 -19.60 13.35
C THR A 111 4.85 -18.37 12.72
N PRO A 112 6.20 -18.32 12.71
CA PRO A 112 6.93 -17.17 12.15
C PRO A 112 6.56 -16.88 10.70
N GLY A 113 6.28 -15.62 10.40
CA GLY A 113 5.76 -15.21 9.09
C GLY A 113 6.71 -15.44 7.92
N TYR A 114 8.03 -15.43 8.17
CA TYR A 114 9.01 -15.71 7.13
C TYR A 114 8.95 -17.17 6.67
N ILE A 115 8.75 -18.14 7.58
CA ILE A 115 8.60 -19.56 7.24
C ILE A 115 7.36 -19.73 6.36
N VAL A 116 6.23 -19.18 6.78
CA VAL A 116 4.96 -19.28 6.05
C VAL A 116 5.09 -18.73 4.62
N ARG A 117 5.82 -17.62 4.45
CA ARG A 117 6.09 -17.04 3.13
C ARG A 117 6.99 -17.93 2.27
N GLU A 118 8.06 -18.48 2.84
CA GLU A 118 8.98 -19.36 2.11
C GLU A 118 8.32 -20.64 1.63
N GLU A 119 7.47 -21.25 2.46
CA GLU A 119 6.67 -22.42 2.09
C GLU A 119 5.68 -22.10 0.96
N CYS A 120 5.03 -20.93 1.02
CA CYS A 120 4.12 -20.48 -0.03
C CYS A 120 4.83 -19.89 -1.26
N LYS A 121 6.17 -19.87 -1.30
CA LYS A 121 7.00 -19.19 -2.31
C LYS A 121 6.54 -17.76 -2.58
N ARG A 122 6.34 -17.01 -1.49
CA ARG A 122 5.62 -15.74 -1.52
C ARG A 122 6.44 -14.58 -1.01
N GLU A 123 6.57 -13.57 -1.87
CA GLU A 123 7.20 -12.30 -1.51
C GLU A 123 6.31 -11.44 -0.60
N LYS A 124 6.96 -10.51 0.09
CA LYS A 124 6.29 -9.43 0.85
C LYS A 124 5.45 -8.55 -0.07
N LEU A 125 4.34 -8.03 0.46
CA LEU A 125 3.50 -7.06 -0.28
C LEU A 125 4.29 -5.81 -0.67
N ARG A 126 5.30 -5.42 0.13
CA ARG A 126 6.23 -4.33 -0.16
C ARG A 126 6.84 -4.40 -1.56
N VAL A 127 7.19 -5.59 -2.06
CA VAL A 127 7.82 -5.72 -3.38
C VAL A 127 6.86 -5.25 -4.47
N TYR A 128 5.61 -5.69 -4.40
CA TYR A 128 4.57 -5.28 -5.34
C TYR A 128 4.24 -3.79 -5.23
N THR A 129 4.16 -3.24 -4.02
CA THR A 129 3.88 -1.81 -3.83
C THR A 129 5.04 -0.95 -4.32
N GLY A 130 6.28 -1.37 -4.04
CA GLY A 130 7.49 -0.70 -4.52
C GLY A 130 7.56 -0.66 -6.04
N LYS A 131 7.35 -1.80 -6.71
CA LYS A 131 7.33 -1.89 -8.18
C LYS A 131 6.32 -0.92 -8.81
N ARG A 132 5.10 -0.85 -8.26
CA ARG A 132 4.08 0.08 -8.75
C ARG A 132 4.46 1.55 -8.51
N ALA A 133 5.11 1.85 -7.39
CA ALA A 133 5.60 3.19 -7.09
C ALA A 133 6.76 3.60 -8.00
N VAL A 134 7.68 2.67 -8.36
CA VAL A 134 8.75 2.89 -9.35
C VAL A 134 8.14 3.21 -10.71
N LYS A 135 7.21 2.38 -11.19
CA LYS A 135 6.51 2.58 -12.47
C LYS A 135 5.85 3.96 -12.57
N TYR A 136 5.25 4.41 -11.47
CA TYR A 136 4.63 5.73 -11.44
C TYR A 136 5.66 6.85 -11.49
N ASP A 137 6.75 6.74 -10.73
CA ASP A 137 7.83 7.71 -10.76
C ASP A 137 8.50 7.81 -12.14
N GLU A 138 8.64 6.70 -12.88
CA GLU A 138 9.12 6.72 -14.28
C GLU A 138 8.17 7.44 -15.22
N ARG A 139 6.87 7.11 -15.14
CA ARG A 139 5.85 7.79 -15.95
C ARG A 139 5.83 9.31 -15.73
N LEU A 140 6.19 9.77 -14.53
CA LEU A 140 6.31 11.20 -14.23
C LEU A 140 7.57 11.83 -14.81
N LYS A 141 8.66 11.07 -14.96
CA LYS A 141 9.87 11.56 -15.65
C LYS A 141 9.62 11.73 -17.15
N GLU A 142 8.90 10.80 -17.77
CA GLU A 142 8.61 10.84 -19.21
C GLU A 142 7.60 11.93 -19.59
N ARG A 143 6.71 12.30 -18.65
CA ARG A 143 5.64 13.29 -18.88
C ARG A 143 5.96 14.63 -18.21
N GLU A 144 6.93 15.35 -18.75
CA GLU A 144 7.22 16.75 -18.36
C GLU A 144 6.04 17.71 -18.58
N GLU A 145 5.06 17.33 -19.41
CA GLU A 145 3.86 18.13 -19.71
C GLU A 145 3.04 18.50 -18.46
N CYS A 146 3.09 17.67 -17.40
CA CYS A 146 2.40 17.94 -16.14
C CYS A 146 3.32 18.63 -15.12
N ARG A 147 3.59 19.92 -15.33
CA ARG A 147 4.52 20.73 -14.51
C ARG A 147 4.34 20.54 -12.99
N ILE A 148 3.10 20.56 -12.49
CA ILE A 148 2.82 20.43 -11.04
C ILE A 148 3.26 19.05 -10.50
N LEU A 149 2.93 17.98 -11.22
CA LEU A 149 3.26 16.62 -10.78
C LEU A 149 4.76 16.36 -10.84
N TYR A 150 5.43 16.88 -11.88
CA TYR A 150 6.87 16.79 -12.03
C TYR A 150 7.61 17.50 -10.88
N GLU A 151 7.22 18.73 -10.55
CA GLU A 151 7.81 19.49 -9.43
C GLU A 151 7.56 18.78 -8.08
N CYS A 152 6.35 18.25 -7.87
CA CYS A 152 6.03 17.45 -6.68
C CYS A 152 6.91 16.19 -6.60
N TRP A 153 7.15 15.52 -7.72
CA TRP A 153 8.03 14.35 -7.80
C TRP A 153 9.49 14.71 -7.51
N LYS A 154 9.98 15.84 -8.05
CA LYS A 154 11.33 16.36 -7.78
C LYS A 154 11.54 16.63 -6.29
N GLU A 155 10.58 17.29 -5.63
CA GLU A 155 10.62 17.52 -4.18
C GLU A 155 10.54 16.21 -3.37
N LYS A 156 9.71 15.25 -3.80
CA LYS A 156 9.64 13.91 -3.20
C LYS A 156 10.99 13.21 -3.28
N LYS A 157 11.66 13.22 -4.44
CA LYS A 157 12.99 12.59 -4.63
C LYS A 157 14.07 13.23 -3.78
N ARG A 158 14.07 14.57 -3.67
CA ARG A 158 15.00 15.31 -2.80
C ARG A 158 14.88 14.89 -1.33
N LYS A 159 13.66 14.62 -0.86
CA LYS A 159 13.41 14.10 0.51
C LYS A 159 13.70 12.61 0.65
N GLN A 160 13.44 11.80 -0.38
CA GLN A 160 13.64 10.35 -0.38
C GLN A 160 15.10 9.92 -0.48
N GLY A 161 15.97 10.66 -1.18
CA GLY A 161 17.39 10.29 -1.36
C GLY A 161 18.15 10.05 -0.05
N LYS A 162 17.63 10.57 1.07
CA LYS A 162 18.19 10.39 2.42
C LYS A 162 17.75 9.08 3.13
N ASN A 163 16.70 8.40 2.65
CA ASN A 163 16.04 7.28 3.35
C ASN A 163 15.88 6.01 2.47
N ILE A 164 16.61 5.89 1.36
CA ILE A 164 16.54 4.71 0.48
C ILE A 164 17.13 3.49 1.19
N THR A 165 16.31 2.46 1.38
CA THR A 165 16.76 1.19 1.95
C THR A 165 17.40 0.30 0.89
N ARG A 166 18.17 -0.72 1.31
CA ARG A 166 18.74 -1.73 0.41
C ARG A 166 17.67 -2.41 -0.45
N VAL A 167 16.52 -2.73 0.14
CA VAL A 167 15.38 -3.33 -0.56
C VAL A 167 14.87 -2.42 -1.67
N ASP A 168 14.81 -1.11 -1.45
CA ASP A 168 14.37 -0.17 -2.48
C ASP A 168 15.36 -0.13 -3.65
N LYS A 169 16.66 -0.19 -3.36
CA LYS A 169 17.69 -0.31 -4.40
C LYS A 169 17.56 -1.61 -5.18
N ASP A 170 17.26 -2.72 -4.51
CA ASP A 170 17.10 -4.02 -5.14
C ASP A 170 15.84 -4.04 -6.03
N ILE A 171 14.73 -3.44 -5.58
CA ILE A 171 13.52 -3.26 -6.39
C ILE A 171 13.80 -2.40 -7.62
N ILE A 172 14.53 -1.29 -7.48
CA ILE A 172 14.90 -0.42 -8.61
C ILE A 172 15.81 -1.19 -9.58
N LYS A 173 16.83 -1.89 -9.08
CA LYS A 173 17.72 -2.70 -9.92
C LYS A 173 16.99 -3.83 -10.65
N ASP A 174 16.06 -4.51 -9.98
CA ASP A 174 15.22 -5.54 -10.59
C ASP A 174 14.36 -4.94 -11.70
N TRP A 175 13.78 -3.76 -11.44
CA TRP A 175 13.00 -3.01 -12.41
C TRP A 175 13.82 -2.59 -13.63
N ASP A 176 15.00 -2.00 -13.44
CA ASP A 176 15.90 -1.55 -14.51
C ASP A 176 16.38 -2.72 -15.40
N LYS A 177 16.56 -3.91 -14.82
CA LYS A 177 17.06 -5.09 -15.53
C LYS A 177 16.01 -5.77 -16.39
N HIS A 178 14.79 -5.90 -15.89
CA HIS A 178 13.79 -6.75 -16.52
C HIS A 178 12.67 -5.97 -17.17
N GLY A 179 12.48 -4.69 -16.82
CA GLY A 179 11.20 -4.01 -17.04
C GLY A 179 10.06 -4.85 -16.47
N TRP A 180 8.81 -4.45 -16.64
CA TRP A 180 7.72 -5.35 -16.26
C TRP A 180 7.56 -6.45 -17.33
N LYS A 181 8.02 -7.67 -17.05
CA LYS A 181 7.61 -8.89 -17.78
C LYS A 181 6.30 -9.44 -17.25
#